data_AF-A0A7D4PWC5-F1
#
_entry.id   AF-A0A7D4PWC5-F1
#
_cell.length_a   1.000
_cell.length_b   1.000
_cell.length_c   1.000
_cell.angle_alpha   90.00
_cell.angle_beta   90.00
_cell.angle_gamma   90.00
#
_symmetry.space_group_name_H-M   'P 1'
#
loop_
_entity.id
_entity.type
_entity.pdbx_description
1 polymer ?
#
loop_
_entity_poly.entity_id
_entity_poly.type
_entity_poly.pdbx_seq_one_letter_code
_entity_poly.pdbx_strand_id
1 'polypeptide(L)'
;MYKISIAGLELSITDPEERLRMGGPFTGIVTVNNVTILGDCVLENFVYKEDDKLLFFIKYHKVGNYQYFTINFYNLNNLRVYEFDREFEIIHIKQFITPVELEIFYAFHDQLPHLRSIFNLDSETFIEV
;
A
#
# COMPACT_ATOMS: atom_id res chain seq x y z
N MET A 1 -11.71 -14.51 -1.06
CA MET A 1 -10.66 -14.32 -0.04
C MET A 1 -9.33 -14.65 -0.70
N TYR A 2 -8.45 -13.66 -0.83
CA TYR A 2 -7.08 -13.83 -1.31
C TYR A 2 -6.16 -13.97 -0.12
N LYS A 3 -5.24 -14.94 -0.14
CA LYS A 3 -4.25 -15.13 0.93
C LYS A 3 -2.85 -15.02 0.34
N ILE A 4 -2.01 -14.22 0.98
CA ILE A 4 -0.61 -14.03 0.60
C ILE A 4 0.21 -14.19 1.87
N SER A 5 1.34 -14.90 1.79
CA SER A 5 2.32 -14.90 2.86
C SER A 5 3.45 -13.94 2.50
N ILE A 6 3.70 -12.94 3.33
CA ILE A 6 4.83 -12.01 3.16
C ILE A 6 5.70 -12.11 4.39
N ALA A 7 6.91 -12.66 4.23
CA ALA A 7 7.89 -12.85 5.31
C ALA A 7 7.31 -13.52 6.58
N GLY A 8 6.47 -14.54 6.39
CA GLY A 8 5.83 -15.27 7.50
C GLY A 8 4.59 -14.60 8.09
N LEU A 9 4.22 -13.41 7.62
CA LEU A 9 2.92 -12.78 7.94
C LEU A 9 1.84 -13.37 7.03
N GLU A 10 0.73 -13.82 7.62
CA GLU A 10 -0.45 -14.21 6.85
C GLU A 10 -1.31 -12.98 6.57
N LEU A 11 -1.27 -12.53 5.32
CA LEU A 11 -2.14 -11.49 4.79
C LEU A 11 -3.36 -12.13 4.16
N SER A 12 -4.55 -11.71 4.59
CA SER A 12 -5.79 -12.09 3.93
C SER A 12 -6.54 -10.85 3.49
N ILE A 13 -6.95 -10.83 2.22
CA ILE A 13 -7.77 -9.79 1.63
C ILE A 13 -9.17 -10.33 1.37
N THR A 14 -10.17 -9.69 1.97
CA THR A 14 -11.59 -10.02 1.79
C THR A 14 -12.32 -8.92 1.02
N ASP A 15 -13.48 -9.28 0.46
CA ASP A 15 -14.37 -8.38 -0.27
C ASP A 15 -13.67 -7.55 -1.36
N PRO A 16 -12.93 -8.20 -2.28
CA PRO A 16 -12.24 -7.49 -3.35
C PRO A 16 -13.27 -6.83 -4.29
N GLU A 17 -13.13 -5.54 -4.49
CA GLU A 17 -13.93 -4.73 -5.41
C GLU A 17 -13.00 -4.07 -6.43
N GLU A 18 -13.35 -4.13 -7.71
CA GLU A 18 -12.62 -3.39 -8.75
C GLU A 18 -12.88 -1.89 -8.54
N ARG A 19 -11.81 -1.12 -8.30
CA ARG A 19 -11.86 0.33 -8.29
C ARG A 19 -11.47 0.84 -9.66
N LEU A 20 -12.21 1.84 -10.16
CA LEU A 20 -12.07 2.45 -11.49
C LEU A 20 -12.52 1.53 -12.64
N ARG A 21 -13.37 2.03 -13.53
CA ARG A 21 -13.75 1.28 -14.75
C ARG A 21 -12.58 1.32 -15.74
N MET A 22 -12.25 0.18 -16.35
CA MET A 22 -11.17 -0.04 -17.35
C MET A 22 -9.80 -0.43 -16.76
N GLY A 23 -9.74 -1.51 -15.97
CA GLY A 23 -8.47 -2.11 -15.57
C GLY A 23 -7.80 -1.40 -14.40
N GLY A 24 -8.60 -0.77 -13.53
CA GLY A 24 -8.09 -0.25 -12.27
C GLY A 24 -7.83 -1.35 -11.24
N PRO A 25 -7.24 -0.99 -10.09
CA PRO A 25 -6.84 -1.95 -9.09
C PRO A 25 -8.06 -2.55 -8.41
N PHE A 26 -7.96 -3.82 -8.03
CA PHE A 26 -8.85 -4.36 -7.02
C PHE A 26 -8.43 -3.81 -5.67
N THR A 27 -9.40 -3.46 -4.83
CA THR A 27 -9.18 -3.12 -3.41
C THR A 27 -9.99 -4.01 -2.50
N GLY A 28 -9.51 -4.26 -1.29
CA GLY A 28 -10.28 -5.02 -0.30
C GLY A 28 -9.87 -4.72 1.13
N ILE A 29 -10.48 -5.44 2.05
CA ILE A 29 -10.18 -5.35 3.49
C ILE A 29 -8.97 -6.23 3.79
N VAL A 30 -7.91 -5.65 4.33
CA VAL A 30 -6.69 -6.36 4.69
C VAL A 30 -6.75 -6.78 6.14
N THR A 31 -6.47 -8.06 6.38
CA THR A 31 -6.21 -8.61 7.70
C THR A 31 -4.80 -9.18 7.75
N VAL A 32 -4.09 -8.97 8.87
CA VAL A 32 -2.80 -9.60 9.18
C VAL A 32 -2.99 -10.44 10.43
N ASN A 33 -2.65 -11.72 10.35
CA ASN A 33 -2.82 -12.67 11.47
C ASN A 33 -4.24 -12.61 12.07
N ASN A 34 -5.26 -12.53 11.21
CA ASN A 34 -6.68 -12.39 11.55
C ASN A 34 -7.10 -11.08 12.25
N VAL A 35 -6.23 -10.06 12.27
CA VAL A 35 -6.58 -8.71 12.74
C VAL A 35 -6.79 -7.82 11.53
N THR A 36 -7.96 -7.19 11.42
CA THR A 36 -8.23 -6.19 10.38
C THR A 36 -7.35 -4.97 10.59
N ILE A 37 -6.58 -4.63 9.55
CA ILE A 37 -5.74 -3.44 9.53
C ILE A 37 -6.56 -2.27 8.98
N LEU A 38 -7.01 -2.39 7.73
CA LEU A 38 -7.71 -1.31 7.03
C LEU A 38 -8.56 -1.84 5.87
N GLY A 39 -9.54 -1.03 5.45
CA GLY A 39 -10.32 -1.22 4.23
C GLY A 39 -9.70 -0.52 3.03
N ASP A 40 -10.21 -0.85 1.83
CA ASP A 40 -9.86 -0.22 0.55
C ASP A 40 -8.36 -0.26 0.18
N CYS A 41 -7.64 -1.28 0.66
CA CYS A 41 -6.25 -1.48 0.29
C CYS A 41 -6.14 -2.14 -1.08
N VAL A 42 -5.27 -1.62 -1.94
CA VAL A 42 -5.01 -2.15 -3.28
C VAL A 42 -4.35 -3.52 -3.19
N LEU A 43 -4.93 -4.50 -3.90
CA LEU A 43 -4.40 -5.85 -4.00
C LEU A 43 -2.98 -5.82 -4.62
N GLU A 44 -2.14 -6.78 -4.22
CA GLU A 44 -0.78 -6.98 -4.76
C GLU A 44 0.21 -5.82 -4.55
N ASN A 45 -0.17 -4.81 -3.76
CA ASN A 45 0.65 -3.64 -3.48
C ASN A 45 1.10 -3.65 -2.02
N PHE A 46 1.90 -4.64 -1.66
CA PHE A 46 2.42 -4.83 -0.30
C PHE A 46 3.93 -5.00 -0.32
N VAL A 47 4.62 -4.25 0.54
CA VAL A 47 6.07 -4.38 0.73
C VAL A 47 6.35 -4.48 2.22
N TYR A 48 7.05 -5.54 2.63
CA TYR A 48 7.44 -5.71 4.02
C TYR A 48 8.89 -5.30 4.24
N LYS A 49 9.10 -4.40 5.21
CA LYS A 49 10.41 -3.99 5.69
C LYS A 49 10.69 -4.71 7.02
N GLU A 50 11.48 -5.77 6.95
CA GLU A 50 11.68 -6.70 8.06
C GLU A 50 12.40 -6.10 9.27
N ASP A 51 13.41 -5.25 9.03
CA ASP A 51 14.24 -4.68 10.11
C ASP A 51 13.41 -3.79 11.05
N ASP A 52 12.45 -3.04 10.49
CA ASP A 52 11.61 -2.13 11.27
C ASP A 52 10.25 -2.74 11.63
N LYS A 53 9.96 -3.96 11.13
CA LYS A 53 8.66 -4.62 11.25
C LYS A 53 7.52 -3.72 10.73
N LEU A 54 7.69 -3.21 9.52
CA LEU A 54 6.69 -2.35 8.85
C LEU A 54 6.16 -3.03 7.60
N LEU A 55 4.83 -3.07 7.47
CA LEU A 55 4.16 -3.52 6.25
C LEU A 55 3.60 -2.31 5.51
N PHE A 56 4.19 -1.97 4.37
CA PHE A 56 3.73 -0.90 3.51
C PHE A 56 2.64 -1.41 2.55
N PHE A 57 1.66 -0.55 2.27
CA PHE A 57 0.59 -0.84 1.34
C PHE A 57 0.01 0.43 0.70
N ILE A 58 -0.73 0.25 -0.39
CA ILE A 58 -1.48 1.34 -1.03
C ILE A 58 -2.93 1.27 -0.60
N LYS A 59 -3.51 2.43 -0.25
CA LYS A 59 -4.92 2.59 0.08
C LYS A 59 -5.60 3.50 -0.93
N TYR A 60 -6.79 3.10 -1.36
CA TYR A 60 -7.69 3.90 -2.19
C TYR A 60 -8.58 4.79 -1.33
N HIS A 61 -8.79 6.02 -1.78
CA HIS A 61 -9.68 6.99 -1.16
C HIS A 61 -10.69 7.52 -2.17
N LYS A 62 -11.92 7.74 -1.70
CA LYS A 62 -12.98 8.38 -2.49
C LYS A 62 -13.74 9.40 -1.64
N VAL A 63 -13.61 10.66 -2.01
CA VAL A 63 -14.31 11.79 -1.36
C VAL A 63 -15.22 12.45 -2.40
N GLY A 64 -16.49 12.05 -2.41
CA GLY A 64 -17.44 12.45 -3.44
C GLY A 64 -17.02 11.92 -4.82
N ASN A 65 -16.66 12.84 -5.72
CA ASN A 65 -16.15 12.52 -7.06
C ASN A 65 -14.63 12.54 -7.16
N TYR A 66 -13.93 12.98 -6.12
CA TYR A 66 -12.48 12.98 -6.06
C TYR A 66 -11.99 11.63 -5.55
N GLN A 67 -10.94 11.11 -6.17
CA GLN A 67 -10.35 9.83 -5.84
C GLN A 67 -8.84 9.92 -5.93
N TYR A 68 -8.17 9.25 -5.02
CA TYR A 68 -6.72 9.26 -4.93
C TYR A 68 -6.23 8.04 -4.16
N PHE A 69 -4.92 7.85 -4.17
CA PHE A 69 -4.24 6.79 -3.46
C PHE A 69 -3.21 7.40 -2.52
N THR A 70 -2.90 6.67 -1.46
CA THR A 70 -1.86 7.03 -0.49
C THR A 70 -0.98 5.82 -0.21
N ILE A 71 0.29 6.07 0.09
CA ILE A 71 1.17 5.07 0.67
C ILE A 71 0.90 5.05 2.17
N ASN A 72 0.77 3.85 2.73
CA ASN A 72 0.49 3.62 4.13
C ASN A 72 1.47 2.59 4.67
N PHE A 73 1.63 2.54 5.99
CA PHE A 73 2.30 1.42 6.63
C PHE A 73 1.62 1.00 7.93
N TYR A 74 1.56 -0.31 8.14
CA TYR A 74 1.20 -0.92 9.40
C TYR A 74 2.46 -1.27 10.18
N ASN A 75 2.58 -0.71 11.38
CA ASN A 75 3.70 -0.98 12.26
C ASN A 75 3.35 -2.17 13.16
N LEU A 76 4.05 -3.30 12.96
CA LEU A 76 3.78 -4.54 13.67
C LEU A 76 4.28 -4.52 15.13
N ASN A 77 5.14 -3.56 15.50
CA ASN A 77 5.62 -3.42 16.88
C ASN A 77 4.55 -2.78 17.78
N ASN A 78 3.81 -1.80 17.26
CA ASN A 78 2.80 -1.06 18.03
C ASN A 78 1.35 -1.28 17.55
N LEU A 79 1.17 -2.08 16.48
CA LEU A 79 -0.12 -2.43 15.89
C LEU A 79 -0.94 -1.21 15.42
N ARG A 80 -0.26 -0.17 14.93
CA ARG A 80 -0.89 1.06 14.43
C ARG A 80 -0.67 1.24 12.93
N VAL A 81 -1.59 1.94 12.29
CA VAL A 81 -1.51 2.29 10.88
C VAL A 81 -1.15 3.76 10.75
N TYR A 82 -0.28 4.05 9.79
CA TYR A 82 0.12 5.40 9.45
C TYR A 82 -0.07 5.62 7.96
N GLU A 83 -0.49 6.83 7.59
CA GLU A 83 -0.74 7.26 6.22
C GLU A 83 0.20 8.43 5.89
N PHE A 84 0.91 8.35 4.76
CA PHE A 84 1.72 9.47 4.28
C PHE A 84 0.81 10.57 3.73
N ASP A 85 1.17 11.83 3.99
CA ASP A 85 0.46 13.05 3.57
C ASP A 85 0.78 13.41 2.10
N ARG A 86 0.72 12.39 1.24
CA ARG A 86 0.94 12.54 -0.20
C ARG A 86 -0.08 11.74 -0.98
N GLU A 87 -0.83 12.46 -1.81
CA GLU A 87 -1.85 11.92 -2.68
C GLU A 87 -1.25 11.55 -4.04
N PHE A 88 -1.71 10.43 -4.59
CA PHE A 88 -1.34 9.94 -5.91
C PHE A 88 -2.60 9.68 -6.73
N GLU A 89 -2.57 10.05 -8.01
CA GLU A 89 -3.66 9.66 -8.93
C GLU A 89 -3.62 8.15 -9.22
N ILE A 90 -2.41 7.62 -9.42
CA ILE A 90 -2.12 6.21 -9.68
C ILE A 90 -0.73 5.91 -9.11
N ILE A 91 -0.61 4.80 -8.37
CA ILE A 91 0.65 4.41 -7.72
C ILE A 91 0.76 2.90 -7.54
N HIS A 92 1.99 2.39 -7.65
CA HIS A 92 2.38 1.04 -7.28
C HIS A 92 3.68 1.06 -6.48
N ILE A 93 3.74 0.28 -5.40
CA ILE A 93 4.95 0.09 -4.59
C ILE A 93 5.58 -1.26 -4.92
N LYS A 94 6.91 -1.28 -5.08
CA LYS A 94 7.62 -2.50 -5.49
C LYS A 94 8.52 -3.07 -4.41
N GLN A 95 9.54 -2.33 -4.00
CA GLN A 95 10.56 -2.80 -3.04
C GLN A 95 11.38 -1.64 -2.48
N PHE A 96 11.99 -1.84 -1.31
CA PHE A 96 13.01 -0.91 -0.81
C PHE A 96 14.33 -1.11 -1.55
N ILE A 97 14.94 -0.01 -2.00
CA ILE A 97 16.28 0.00 -2.62
C ILE A 97 17.34 0.34 -1.56
N THR A 98 16.98 1.20 -0.61
CA THR A 98 17.78 1.54 0.57
C THR A 98 16.87 1.57 1.80
N PRO A 99 17.38 1.74 3.03
CA PRO A 99 16.55 1.78 4.23
C PRO A 99 15.45 2.87 4.22
N VAL A 100 15.59 3.91 3.40
CA VAL A 100 14.66 5.05 3.35
C VAL A 100 14.12 5.33 1.95
N GLU A 101 14.49 4.53 0.94
CA GLU A 101 14.04 4.73 -0.44
C GLU A 101 13.21 3.54 -0.91
N LEU A 102 11.94 3.81 -1.19
CA LEU A 102 10.98 2.86 -1.75
C LEU A 102 10.86 3.09 -3.26
N GLU A 103 11.05 2.02 -4.04
CA GLU A 103 10.81 2.02 -5.49
C GLU A 103 9.30 2.06 -5.76
N ILE A 104 8.87 3.07 -6.50
CA ILE A 104 7.46 3.29 -6.85
C ILE A 104 7.27 3.47 -8.36
N PHE A 105 6.05 3.25 -8.83
CA PHE A 105 5.65 3.48 -10.22
C PHE A 105 4.37 4.30 -10.24
N TYR A 106 4.30 5.34 -11.07
CA TYR A 106 3.07 6.10 -11.31
C TYR A 106 2.12 5.32 -12.26
N ALA A 107 1.81 4.08 -11.89
CA ALA A 107 1.00 3.10 -12.62
C ALA A 107 0.44 2.07 -11.61
N PHE A 108 -0.52 1.23 -12.00
CA PHE A 108 -1.04 0.15 -11.13
C PHE A 108 -0.12 -1.09 -11.07
N HIS A 109 0.96 -1.09 -11.84
CA HIS A 109 1.94 -2.18 -11.94
C HIS A 109 3.32 -1.64 -12.33
N ASP A 110 4.37 -2.46 -12.17
CA ASP A 110 5.77 -2.10 -12.45
C ASP A 110 6.22 -2.32 -13.91
N GLN A 111 5.32 -2.71 -14.82
CA GLN A 111 5.65 -3.07 -16.21
C GLN A 111 6.07 -1.88 -17.11
N LEU A 112 6.01 -0.64 -16.61
CA LEU A 112 6.34 0.57 -17.36
C LEU A 112 7.55 1.27 -16.72
N PRO A 113 8.80 0.90 -17.09
CA PRO A 113 10.01 1.41 -16.44
C PRO A 113 10.20 2.93 -16.50
N HIS A 114 9.62 3.59 -17.50
CA HIS A 114 9.69 5.05 -17.65
C HIS A 114 8.81 5.80 -16.64
N LEU A 115 7.90 5.10 -15.95
CA LEU A 115 7.06 5.64 -14.87
C LEU A 115 7.64 5.35 -13.48
N ARG A 116 8.83 4.75 -13.41
CA ARG A 116 9.55 4.47 -12.16
C ARG A 116 9.98 5.77 -11.50
N SER A 117 9.84 5.83 -10.18
CA SER A 117 10.36 6.89 -9.33
C SER A 117 10.84 6.34 -7.98
N ILE A 118 11.45 7.21 -7.18
CA ILE A 118 11.92 6.89 -5.82
C ILE A 118 11.12 7.73 -4.83
N PHE A 119 10.53 7.05 -3.85
CA PHE A 119 9.85 7.66 -2.73
C PHE A 119 10.78 7.62 -1.51
N ASN A 120 11.27 8.79 -1.09
CA ASN A 120 12.19 8.90 0.04
C ASN A 120 11.40 9.19 1.33
N LEU A 121 11.38 8.23 2.24
CA LEU A 121 10.61 8.26 3.48
C LEU A 121 11.00 9.44 4.39
N ASP A 122 12.28 9.83 4.42
CA ASP A 122 12.76 10.92 5.29
C ASP A 122 12.28 12.30 4.81
N SER A 123 11.87 12.40 3.54
CA SER A 123 11.35 13.65 2.96
C SER A 123 9.84 13.80 3.07
N GLU A 124 9.15 12.82 3.66
CA GLU A 124 7.70 12.70 3.61
C GLU A 124 7.13 12.77 5.04
N THR A 125 5.94 13.36 5.18
CA THR A 125 5.21 13.44 6.44
C THR A 125 4.14 12.36 6.51
N PHE A 126 3.85 11.86 7.70
CA PHE A 126 2.79 10.88 7.92
C PHE A 126 2.04 11.15 9.22
N ILE A 127 0.81 10.66 9.28
CA ILE A 127 -0.08 10.73 10.45
C ILE A 127 -0.57 9.33 10.83
N GLU A 128 -0.91 9.13 12.10
CA GLU A 128 -1.61 7.93 12.55
C GLU A 128 -3.10 8.00 12.15
N VAL A 129 -3.66 6.89 11.66
CA VAL A 129 -5.05 6.81 11.15
C VAL A 129 -5.89 5.72 11.82
#